data_AF-H3H4H6-F1
#
_entry.id   AF-H3H4H6-F1
#
_cell.length_a   1.000
_cell.length_b   1.000
_cell.length_c   1.000
_cell.angle_alpha   90.00
_cell.angle_beta   90.00
_cell.angle_gamma   90.00
#
_symmetry.space_group_name_H-M   'P 1'
#
loop_
_entity.id
_entity.type
_entity.pdbx_description
1 polymer ?
#
loop_
_entity_poly.entity_id
_entity_poly.type
_entity_poly.pdbx_seq_one_letter_code
_entity_poly.pdbx_strand_id
1 'polypeptide(L)'
;METQTSDKSRLQAIERKVQNVQETLRTRLPAQFRHEAALVCAAKWRLRALQPADASSVVKKVRLELGAFDYRVKEQAELLTRYLLELDDVLSRGDADIKRNRKALVVAIQQLLPEADALKERSAKLKQFAEVALGGFGAQSPTPSTPVDSGAESDDMHVKSLYEESEDSTEESEEDGMEDEDMEPEEEEEEEVAPPQKTP
;
A
#
# COMPACT_ATOMS: atom_id res chain seq x y z
N MET A 1 6.25 -0.56 34.87
CA MET A 1 5.32 -1.64 34.43
C MET A 1 4.48 -1.21 33.24
N GLU A 2 4.08 0.06 33.14
CA GLU A 2 3.21 0.61 32.08
C GLU A 2 3.76 0.44 30.65
N THR A 3 5.07 0.58 30.45
CA THR A 3 5.70 0.42 29.14
C THR A 3 5.71 -1.04 28.65
N GLN A 4 5.84 -2.01 29.55
CA GLN A 4 5.79 -3.43 29.19
C GLN A 4 4.37 -3.89 28.83
N THR A 5 3.35 -3.36 29.53
CA THR A 5 1.95 -3.59 29.15
C THR A 5 1.60 -2.94 27.80
N SER A 6 2.21 -1.79 27.49
CA SER A 6 2.07 -1.12 26.20
C SER A 6 2.74 -1.91 25.05
N ASP A 7 3.96 -2.41 25.24
CA ASP A 7 4.64 -3.20 24.20
C ASP A 7 3.91 -4.52 23.90
N LYS A 8 3.30 -5.14 24.92
CA LYS A 8 2.46 -6.34 24.75
C LYS A 8 1.17 -6.05 23.97
N SER A 9 0.50 -4.93 24.25
CA SER A 9 -0.73 -4.55 23.52
C SER A 9 -0.43 -4.18 22.06
N ARG A 10 0.69 -3.48 21.80
CA ARG A 10 1.20 -3.21 20.44
C ARG A 10 1.45 -4.50 19.68
N LEU A 11 2.12 -5.48 20.31
CA LEU A 11 2.39 -6.78 19.68
C LEU A 11 1.10 -7.53 19.30
N GLN A 12 0.11 -7.54 20.19
CA GLN A 12 -1.21 -8.14 19.92
C GLN A 12 -2.00 -7.40 18.84
N ALA A 13 -1.81 -6.08 18.71
CA ALA A 13 -2.42 -5.32 17.63
C ALA A 13 -1.79 -5.70 16.29
N ILE A 14 -0.46 -5.76 16.21
CA ILE A 14 0.26 -6.19 15.00
C ILE A 14 -0.13 -7.62 14.62
N GLU A 15 -0.22 -8.54 15.58
CA GLU A 15 -0.69 -9.91 15.33
C GLU A 15 -2.06 -9.95 14.64
N ARG A 16 -3.03 -9.18 15.13
CA ARG A 16 -4.35 -9.08 14.51
C ARG A 16 -4.29 -8.50 13.09
N LYS A 17 -3.45 -7.50 12.86
CA LYS A 17 -3.24 -6.93 11.52
C LYS A 17 -2.65 -7.97 10.56
N VAL A 18 -1.64 -8.74 10.98
CA VAL A 18 -1.03 -9.82 10.19
C VAL A 18 -2.06 -10.92 9.87
N GLN A 19 -2.88 -11.30 10.84
CA GLN A 19 -3.96 -12.29 10.63
C GLN A 19 -4.98 -11.80 9.59
N ASN A 20 -5.35 -10.52 9.62
CA ASN A 20 -6.24 -9.93 8.61
C ASN A 20 -5.64 -9.99 7.20
N VAL A 21 -4.35 -9.64 7.06
CA VAL A 21 -3.66 -9.74 5.77
C VAL A 21 -3.58 -11.19 5.31
N GLN A 22 -3.27 -12.14 6.21
CA GLN A 22 -3.27 -13.56 5.90
C GLN A 22 -4.62 -14.06 5.39
N GLU A 23 -5.72 -13.68 6.07
CA GLU A 23 -7.07 -14.02 5.61
C GLU A 23 -7.35 -13.41 4.24
N THR A 24 -7.02 -12.12 4.06
CA THR A 24 -7.24 -11.41 2.81
C THR A 24 -6.48 -12.05 1.64
N LEU A 25 -5.22 -12.45 1.84
CA LEU A 25 -4.40 -13.14 0.85
C LEU A 25 -4.93 -14.55 0.52
N ARG A 26 -5.38 -15.31 1.52
CA ARG A 26 -5.72 -16.73 1.33
C ARG A 26 -7.17 -16.96 0.91
N THR A 27 -8.09 -16.06 1.24
CA THR A 27 -9.52 -16.25 0.98
C THR A 27 -10.10 -15.15 0.09
N ARG A 28 -9.99 -13.87 0.50
CA ARG A 28 -10.70 -12.76 -0.12
C ARG A 28 -10.16 -12.43 -1.51
N LEU A 29 -8.85 -12.21 -1.66
CA LEU A 29 -8.23 -11.85 -2.93
C LEU A 29 -8.34 -12.95 -3.99
N PRO A 30 -8.16 -14.26 -3.66
CA PRO A 30 -8.42 -15.33 -4.62
C PRO A 30 -9.88 -15.39 -5.10
N ALA A 31 -10.86 -15.09 -4.22
CA ALA A 31 -12.25 -15.02 -4.60
C ALA A 31 -12.52 -13.82 -5.53
N GLN A 32 -11.98 -12.64 -5.19
CA GLN A 32 -12.05 -11.45 -6.04
C GLN A 32 -11.40 -11.66 -7.39
N PHE A 33 -10.23 -12.31 -7.45
CA PHE A 33 -9.57 -12.66 -8.71
C PHE A 33 -10.50 -13.44 -9.66
N ARG A 34 -11.23 -14.43 -9.14
CA ARG A 34 -12.20 -15.21 -9.94
C ARG A 34 -13.35 -14.34 -10.42
N HIS A 35 -13.83 -13.44 -9.56
CA HIS A 35 -14.88 -12.48 -9.91
C HIS A 35 -14.43 -11.55 -11.04
N GLU A 36 -13.26 -10.93 -10.91
CA GLU A 36 -12.69 -10.04 -11.92
C GLU A 36 -12.43 -10.77 -13.25
N ALA A 37 -11.91 -12.00 -13.19
CA ALA A 37 -11.73 -12.83 -14.39
C ALA A 37 -13.07 -13.14 -15.08
N ALA A 38 -14.11 -13.45 -14.30
CA ALA A 38 -15.45 -13.66 -14.84
C ALA A 38 -16.03 -12.37 -15.45
N LEU A 39 -15.79 -11.22 -14.83
CA LEU A 39 -16.21 -9.91 -15.31
C LEU A 39 -15.56 -9.56 -16.65
N VAL A 40 -14.26 -9.83 -16.83
CA VAL A 40 -13.57 -9.66 -18.12
C VAL A 40 -14.17 -10.57 -19.20
N CYS A 41 -14.40 -11.84 -18.88
CA CYS A 41 -14.99 -12.80 -19.80
C CYS A 41 -16.43 -12.42 -20.20
N ALA A 42 -17.24 -11.99 -19.22
CA ALA A 42 -18.60 -11.53 -19.44
C ALA A 42 -18.63 -10.27 -20.31
N ALA A 43 -17.74 -9.30 -20.04
CA ALA A 43 -17.60 -8.10 -20.85
C ALA A 43 -17.21 -8.45 -22.29
N LYS A 44 -16.20 -9.31 -22.49
CA LYS A 44 -15.78 -9.77 -23.83
C LYS A 44 -16.94 -10.42 -24.57
N TRP A 45 -17.69 -11.29 -23.91
CA TRP A 45 -18.85 -11.95 -24.51
C TRP A 45 -19.91 -10.94 -24.90
N ARG A 46 -20.32 -10.04 -23.99
CA ARG A 46 -21.31 -8.99 -24.24
C ARG A 46 -20.90 -8.12 -25.44
N LEU A 47 -19.66 -7.69 -25.48
CA LEU A 47 -19.14 -6.82 -26.53
C LEU A 47 -19.13 -7.51 -27.91
N ARG A 48 -18.84 -8.81 -27.96
CA ARG A 48 -18.89 -9.59 -29.21
C ARG A 48 -20.30 -9.97 -29.65
N ALA A 49 -21.12 -10.44 -28.73
CA ALA A 49 -22.42 -11.02 -29.06
C ALA A 49 -23.49 -9.95 -29.29
N LEU A 50 -23.46 -8.88 -28.49
CA LEU A 50 -24.52 -7.87 -28.48
C LEU A 50 -24.11 -6.55 -29.17
N GLN A 51 -22.81 -6.34 -29.39
CA GLN A 51 -22.25 -5.13 -30.01
C GLN A 51 -22.92 -3.83 -29.51
N PRO A 52 -22.96 -3.62 -28.18
CA PRO A 52 -23.74 -2.53 -27.64
C PRO A 52 -23.09 -1.18 -27.96
N ALA A 53 -23.89 -0.13 -28.12
CA ALA A 53 -23.40 1.22 -28.42
C ALA A 53 -22.49 1.79 -27.30
N ASP A 54 -22.61 1.27 -26.07
CA ASP A 54 -21.83 1.67 -24.90
C ASP A 54 -20.50 0.91 -24.74
N ALA A 55 -20.00 0.27 -25.81
CA ALA A 55 -18.80 -0.57 -25.77
C ALA A 55 -17.60 0.06 -25.05
N SER A 56 -17.30 1.33 -25.34
CA SER A 56 -16.20 2.07 -24.72
C SER A 56 -16.39 2.26 -23.21
N SER A 57 -17.62 2.52 -22.77
CA SER A 57 -17.97 2.66 -21.34
C SER A 57 -17.79 1.33 -20.60
N VAL A 58 -18.24 0.23 -21.20
CA VAL A 58 -18.06 -1.13 -20.64
C VAL A 58 -16.58 -1.44 -20.46
N VAL A 59 -15.74 -1.20 -21.49
CA VAL A 59 -14.29 -1.43 -21.40
C VAL A 59 -13.64 -0.56 -20.32
N LYS A 60 -13.99 0.73 -20.25
CA LYS A 60 -13.49 1.64 -19.21
C LYS A 60 -13.85 1.14 -17.81
N LYS A 61 -15.11 0.74 -17.59
CA LYS A 61 -15.54 0.20 -16.29
C LYS A 61 -14.72 -1.03 -15.89
N VAL A 62 -14.55 -1.99 -16.79
CA VAL A 62 -13.76 -3.21 -16.52
C VAL A 62 -12.31 -2.86 -16.15
N ARG A 63 -11.69 -1.90 -16.86
CA ARG A 63 -10.33 -1.46 -16.57
C ARG A 63 -10.21 -0.79 -15.19
N LEU A 64 -11.21 -0.01 -14.78
CA LEU A 64 -11.24 0.62 -13.46
C LEU A 64 -11.34 -0.42 -12.34
N GLU A 65 -12.24 -1.40 -12.47
CA GLU A 65 -12.41 -2.48 -11.47
C GLU A 65 -11.11 -3.31 -11.35
N LEU A 66 -10.49 -3.67 -12.47
CA LEU A 66 -9.19 -4.35 -12.49
C LEU A 66 -8.07 -3.48 -11.91
N GLY A 67 -8.13 -2.18 -12.12
CA GLY A 67 -7.25 -1.18 -11.52
C GLY A 67 -7.30 -1.23 -10.00
N ALA A 68 -8.51 -1.12 -9.45
CA ALA A 68 -8.77 -1.18 -8.02
C ALA A 68 -8.41 -2.55 -7.40
N PHE A 69 -8.68 -3.65 -8.09
CA PHE A 69 -8.26 -4.98 -7.65
C PHE A 69 -6.73 -5.10 -7.58
N ASP A 70 -6.02 -4.69 -8.62
CA ASP A 70 -4.55 -4.74 -8.66
C ASP A 70 -3.90 -3.86 -7.59
N TYR A 71 -4.48 -2.69 -7.29
CA TYR A 71 -4.05 -1.84 -6.18
C TYR A 71 -4.18 -2.58 -4.83
N ARG A 72 -5.36 -3.14 -4.53
CA ARG A 72 -5.62 -3.90 -3.29
C ARG A 72 -4.69 -5.09 -3.11
N VAL A 73 -4.32 -5.77 -4.20
CA VAL A 73 -3.36 -6.88 -4.16
C VAL A 73 -1.96 -6.38 -3.80
N LYS A 74 -1.50 -5.30 -4.42
CA LYS A 74 -0.17 -4.72 -4.15
C LYS A 74 -0.04 -4.17 -2.74
N GLU A 75 -1.10 -3.55 -2.23
CA GLU A 75 -1.19 -3.03 -0.87
C GLU A 75 -0.86 -4.10 0.19
N GLN A 76 -1.21 -5.38 -0.04
CA GLN A 76 -0.94 -6.42 0.96
C GLN A 76 0.56 -6.63 1.23
N ALA A 77 1.40 -6.55 0.18
CA ALA A 77 2.85 -6.69 0.35
C ALA A 77 3.45 -5.47 1.08
N GLU A 78 2.91 -4.28 0.81
CA GLU A 78 3.30 -3.04 1.49
C GLU A 78 2.92 -3.06 2.98
N LEU A 79 1.71 -3.52 3.31
CA LEU A 79 1.25 -3.69 4.70
C LEU A 79 2.13 -4.68 5.48
N LEU A 80 2.46 -5.82 4.88
CA LEU A 80 3.36 -6.80 5.49
C LEU A 80 4.74 -6.21 5.78
N THR A 81 5.29 -5.46 4.83
CA THR A 81 6.58 -4.78 4.99
C THR A 81 6.50 -3.72 6.10
N ARG A 82 5.43 -2.93 6.15
CA ARG A 82 5.17 -1.97 7.23
C ARG A 82 5.10 -2.65 8.60
N TYR A 83 4.46 -3.81 8.70
CA TYR A 83 4.38 -4.55 9.97
C TYR A 83 5.71 -5.12 10.43
N LEU A 84 6.65 -5.42 9.52
CA LEU A 84 8.03 -5.74 9.92
C LEU A 84 8.70 -4.55 10.59
N LEU A 85 8.56 -3.36 10.02
CA LEU A 85 9.10 -2.12 10.61
C LEU A 85 8.45 -1.84 11.98
N GLU A 86 7.12 -1.97 12.08
CA GLU A 86 6.41 -1.81 13.35
C GLU A 86 6.87 -2.82 14.43
N LEU A 87 7.28 -4.03 14.03
CA LEU A 87 7.80 -5.06 14.95
C LEU A 87 9.21 -4.74 15.45
N ASP A 88 10.05 -4.08 14.65
CA ASP A 88 11.40 -3.67 15.06
C ASP A 88 11.34 -2.69 16.23
N ASP A 89 10.31 -1.84 16.27
CA ASP A 89 10.05 -0.87 17.34
C ASP A 89 9.44 -1.47 18.62
N VAL A 90 9.14 -2.78 18.66
CA VAL A 90 8.60 -3.44 19.85
C VAL A 90 9.74 -4.00 20.70
N LEU A 91 9.97 -3.39 21.86
CA LEU A 91 11.03 -3.79 22.78
C LEU A 91 10.57 -4.91 23.72
N SER A 92 11.41 -5.95 23.88
CA SER A 92 11.10 -7.07 24.78
C SER A 92 11.33 -6.76 26.26
N ARG A 93 12.23 -5.83 26.61
CA ARG A 93 12.58 -5.46 28.00
C ARG A 93 12.90 -6.67 28.91
N GLY A 94 13.48 -7.74 28.33
CA GLY A 94 13.80 -8.98 29.05
C GLY A 94 12.66 -10.01 29.11
N ASP A 95 11.48 -9.68 28.59
CA ASP A 95 10.33 -10.59 28.48
C ASP A 95 10.54 -11.61 27.35
N ALA A 96 10.67 -12.89 27.73
CA ALA A 96 10.87 -13.98 26.80
C ALA A 96 9.66 -14.23 25.89
N ASP A 97 8.44 -13.97 26.36
CA ASP A 97 7.23 -14.16 25.59
C ASP A 97 7.09 -13.10 24.50
N ILE A 98 7.36 -11.82 24.83
CA ILE A 98 7.39 -10.74 23.83
C ILE A 98 8.44 -11.06 22.76
N LYS A 99 9.65 -11.47 23.15
CA LYS A 99 10.72 -11.84 22.22
C LYS A 99 10.32 -13.01 21.32
N ARG A 100 9.72 -14.06 21.89
CA ARG A 100 9.28 -15.25 21.15
C ARG A 100 8.17 -14.90 20.16
N ASN A 101 7.14 -14.19 20.62
CA ASN A 101 5.99 -13.84 19.80
C ASN A 101 6.38 -12.89 18.67
N ARG A 102 7.24 -11.88 18.94
CA ARG A 102 7.81 -11.01 17.90
C ARG A 102 8.53 -11.81 16.83
N LYS A 103 9.40 -12.76 17.24
CA LYS A 103 10.10 -13.63 16.28
C LYS A 103 9.12 -14.49 15.47
N ALA A 104 8.09 -15.03 16.11
CA ALA A 104 7.07 -15.82 15.42
C ALA A 104 6.31 -14.99 14.37
N LEU A 105 5.94 -13.74 14.69
CA LEU A 105 5.29 -12.82 13.75
C LEU A 105 6.21 -12.45 12.59
N VAL A 106 7.49 -12.18 12.85
CA VAL A 106 8.47 -11.93 11.77
C VAL A 106 8.53 -13.10 10.80
N VAL A 107 8.62 -14.34 11.31
CA VAL A 107 8.62 -15.55 10.47
C VAL A 107 7.31 -15.69 9.70
N ALA A 108 6.16 -15.44 10.33
CA ALA A 108 4.86 -15.49 9.67
C ALA A 108 4.76 -14.47 8.53
N ILE A 109 5.18 -13.22 8.76
CA ILE A 109 5.19 -12.19 7.71
C ILE A 109 6.13 -12.57 6.56
N GLN A 110 7.32 -13.10 6.85
CA GLN A 110 8.27 -13.58 5.84
C GLN A 110 7.69 -14.72 4.99
N GLN A 111 6.80 -15.55 5.54
CA GLN A 111 6.08 -16.58 4.78
C GLN A 111 4.96 -16.00 3.92
N LEU A 112 4.30 -14.92 4.36
CA LEU A 112 3.20 -14.28 3.64
C LEU A 112 3.68 -13.40 2.48
N LEU A 113 4.87 -12.79 2.57
CA LEU A 113 5.40 -11.92 1.51
C LEU A 113 5.48 -12.61 0.13
N PRO A 114 6.03 -13.83 0.00
CA PRO A 114 5.98 -14.59 -1.26
C PRO A 114 4.55 -14.89 -1.75
N GLU A 115 3.60 -15.13 -0.83
CA GLU A 115 2.19 -15.36 -1.20
C GLU A 115 1.58 -14.09 -1.81
N ALA A 116 1.89 -12.91 -1.24
CA ALA A 116 1.46 -11.62 -1.76
C ALA A 116 2.06 -11.32 -3.14
N ASP A 117 3.36 -11.56 -3.32
CA ASP A 117 4.04 -11.37 -4.61
C ASP A 117 3.48 -12.30 -5.71
N ALA A 118 3.16 -13.54 -5.36
CA ALA A 118 2.53 -14.47 -6.30
C ALA A 118 1.13 -13.99 -6.72
N LEU A 119 0.36 -13.38 -5.82
CA LEU A 119 -0.94 -12.79 -6.16
C LEU A 119 -0.79 -11.54 -7.03
N LYS A 120 0.22 -10.69 -6.75
CA LYS A 120 0.56 -9.52 -7.58
C LYS A 120 0.94 -9.92 -9.00
N GLU A 121 1.68 -11.01 -9.17
CA GLU A 121 1.98 -11.54 -10.49
C GLU A 121 0.70 -12.02 -11.21
N ARG A 122 -0.21 -12.69 -10.48
CA ARG A 122 -1.49 -13.13 -11.02
C ARG A 122 -2.40 -11.94 -11.40
N SER A 123 -2.47 -10.88 -10.59
CA SER A 123 -3.26 -9.69 -10.92
C SER A 123 -2.71 -8.98 -12.16
N ALA A 124 -1.39 -8.88 -12.31
CA ALA A 124 -0.75 -8.34 -13.49
C ALA A 124 -1.09 -9.16 -14.76
N LYS A 125 -1.03 -10.50 -14.67
CA LYS A 125 -1.45 -11.40 -15.76
C LYS A 125 -2.92 -11.22 -16.12
N LEU A 126 -3.80 -11.01 -15.14
CA LEU A 126 -5.22 -10.75 -15.40
C LEU A 126 -5.45 -9.41 -16.11
N LYS A 127 -4.72 -8.36 -15.71
CA LYS A 127 -4.74 -7.07 -16.43
C LYS A 127 -4.29 -7.22 -17.88
N GLN A 128 -3.17 -7.91 -18.12
CA GLN A 128 -2.70 -8.20 -19.48
C GLN A 128 -3.74 -8.99 -20.29
N PHE A 129 -4.33 -10.02 -19.68
CA PHE A 129 -5.42 -10.76 -20.31
C PHE A 129 -6.60 -9.87 -20.67
N ALA A 130 -7.00 -8.94 -19.80
CA ALA A 130 -8.07 -8.00 -20.07
C ALA A 130 -7.76 -7.05 -21.23
N GLU A 131 -6.53 -6.53 -21.30
CA GLU A 131 -6.10 -5.69 -22.42
C GLU A 131 -6.14 -6.43 -23.75
N VAL A 132 -5.67 -7.69 -23.78
CA VAL A 132 -5.76 -8.54 -24.98
C VAL A 132 -7.21 -8.89 -25.31
N ALA A 133 -8.02 -9.20 -24.30
CA ALA A 133 -9.41 -9.61 -24.47
C ALA A 133 -10.32 -8.47 -24.93
N LEU A 134 -10.06 -7.24 -24.48
CA LEU A 134 -10.94 -6.08 -24.65
C LEU A 134 -10.37 -4.99 -25.58
N GLY A 135 -9.09 -5.03 -25.93
CA GLY A 135 -8.41 -3.98 -26.69
C GLY A 135 -9.05 -3.64 -28.04
N GLY A 136 -9.67 -4.63 -28.69
CA GLY A 136 -10.37 -4.44 -29.97
C GLY A 136 -11.74 -3.73 -29.87
N PHE A 137 -12.31 -3.56 -28.67
CA PHE A 137 -13.62 -2.94 -28.48
C PHE A 137 -13.53 -1.48 -28.00
N GLY A 138 -12.32 -1.02 -27.68
CA GLY A 138 -12.04 0.35 -27.24
C GLY A 138 -11.47 1.27 -28.34
N ALA A 139 -11.24 0.76 -29.55
CA ALA A 139 -10.67 1.51 -30.67
C ALA A 139 -11.73 2.34 -31.41
N GLN A 140 -12.43 3.22 -30.69
CA GLN A 140 -13.05 4.42 -31.23
C GLN A 140 -12.88 5.55 -30.21
N SER A 141 -11.64 5.99 -30.03
CA SER A 141 -11.36 7.40 -29.71
C SER A 141 -10.54 7.95 -30.87
N PRO A 142 -10.82 9.18 -31.34
CA PRO A 142 -10.10 9.76 -32.47
C PRO A 142 -8.61 9.85 -32.14
N THR A 143 -7.77 9.59 -33.14
CA THR A 143 -6.35 9.88 -33.12
C THR A 143 -6.09 11.30 -32.61
N PRO A 144 -5.29 11.50 -31.55
CA PRO A 144 -4.82 12.83 -31.20
C PRO A 144 -3.74 13.23 -32.20
N SER A 145 -4.09 14.12 -33.14
CA SER A 145 -3.08 14.96 -33.79
C SER A 145 -2.50 15.89 -32.72
N THR A 146 -1.23 15.74 -32.40
CA THR A 146 -0.45 16.65 -31.55
C THR A 146 -0.20 17.99 -32.26
N PRO A 147 0.30 19.04 -31.58
CA PRO A 147 -0.04 19.56 -30.25
C PRO A 147 -0.47 21.05 -30.35
N VAL A 148 -1.43 21.50 -29.54
CA VAL A 148 -1.59 22.93 -29.26
C VAL A 148 -1.45 23.11 -27.75
N ASP A 149 -0.37 23.82 -27.41
CA ASP A 149 -0.06 24.33 -26.10
C ASP A 149 -1.15 25.31 -25.64
N SER A 150 -1.81 24.97 -24.55
CA SER A 150 -2.57 25.94 -23.74
C SER A 150 -2.71 25.38 -22.33
N GLY A 151 -1.94 25.99 -21.44
CA GLY A 151 -2.01 25.74 -20.01
C GLY A 151 -3.42 25.99 -19.47
N ALA A 152 -3.92 24.99 -18.77
CA ALA A 152 -5.03 25.13 -17.84
C ALA A 152 -4.81 24.11 -16.72
N GLU A 153 -4.26 24.60 -15.61
CA GLU A 153 -4.32 23.92 -14.33
C GLU A 153 -5.78 23.76 -13.94
N SER A 154 -6.29 22.54 -13.77
CA SER A 154 -7.58 22.36 -13.10
C SER A 154 -7.80 20.93 -12.61
N ASP A 155 -7.66 20.85 -11.29
CA ASP A 155 -8.55 20.21 -10.34
C ASP A 155 -8.45 18.68 -10.10
N ASP A 156 -7.93 18.40 -8.92
CA ASP A 156 -7.70 17.12 -8.28
C ASP A 156 -9.03 16.51 -7.81
N MET A 157 -9.53 15.50 -8.54
CA MET A 157 -10.73 14.78 -8.16
C MET A 157 -10.45 13.86 -6.96
N HIS A 158 -10.63 14.42 -5.77
CA HIS A 158 -10.76 13.70 -4.51
C HIS A 158 -11.87 12.64 -4.61
N VAL A 159 -11.48 11.37 -4.65
CA VAL A 159 -12.39 10.22 -4.53
C VAL A 159 -12.92 10.19 -3.09
N LYS A 160 -14.17 10.62 -2.90
CA LYS A 160 -14.88 10.54 -1.61
C LYS A 160 -14.91 9.11 -1.10
N SER A 161 -14.23 8.87 0.02
CA SER A 161 -14.34 7.65 0.82
C SER A 161 -15.77 7.54 1.34
N LEU A 162 -16.47 6.49 0.91
CA LEU A 162 -17.90 6.25 1.15
C LEU A 162 -18.20 5.59 2.50
N TYR A 163 -17.39 5.86 3.53
CA TYR A 163 -17.66 5.39 4.89
C TYR A 163 -17.42 6.52 5.89
N GLU A 164 -18.53 7.02 6.41
CA GLU A 164 -18.69 8.03 7.44
C GLU A 164 -18.72 7.33 8.81
N GLU A 165 -17.78 7.67 9.68
CA GLU A 165 -17.82 7.51 11.14
C GLU A 165 -17.15 8.80 11.67
N SER A 166 -17.95 9.84 11.93
CA SER A 166 -18.55 10.19 13.22
C SER A 166 -17.64 11.06 14.11
N GLU A 167 -18.22 12.19 14.54
CA GLU A 167 -17.92 12.96 15.76
C GLU A 167 -16.86 14.08 15.69
N ASP A 168 -17.42 15.30 15.71
CA ASP A 168 -17.16 16.38 16.68
C ASP A 168 -15.74 16.95 16.77
N SER A 169 -15.61 18.23 16.43
CA SER A 169 -14.48 19.06 16.84
C SER A 169 -14.91 20.52 16.86
N THR A 170 -15.46 20.90 18.01
CA THR A 170 -15.50 22.28 18.50
C THR A 170 -14.10 22.76 18.90
N GLU A 171 -13.94 24.08 18.82
CA GLU A 171 -12.97 24.97 19.50
C GLU A 171 -11.78 25.48 18.66
N GLU A 172 -11.98 26.73 18.23
CA GLU A 172 -11.00 27.79 18.04
C GLU A 172 -10.10 27.96 19.28
N SER A 173 -8.83 28.29 19.06
CA SER A 173 -8.18 29.43 19.76
C SER A 173 -6.84 29.76 19.13
N GLU A 174 -6.72 31.01 18.70
CA GLU A 174 -5.52 31.67 18.21
C GLU A 174 -4.62 32.18 19.38
N GLU A 175 -3.41 32.59 18.97
CA GLU A 175 -2.54 33.62 19.57
C GLU A 175 -1.44 33.26 20.61
N ASP A 176 -0.21 33.31 20.06
CA ASP A 176 0.88 34.26 20.38
C ASP A 176 1.82 34.07 21.59
N GLY A 177 3.12 34.26 21.33
CA GLY A 177 4.17 34.28 22.34
C GLY A 177 5.64 34.21 21.85
N MET A 178 6.05 35.21 21.07
CA MET A 178 7.36 35.94 21.02
C MET A 178 8.70 35.30 21.48
N GLU A 179 9.74 35.54 20.65
CA GLU A 179 11.13 35.98 20.94
C GLU A 179 12.06 35.05 21.77
N ASP A 180 13.14 34.47 21.23
CA ASP A 180 14.46 34.98 20.75
C ASP A 180 15.56 34.46 21.71
N GLU A 181 16.62 33.83 21.17
CA GLU A 181 18.02 34.06 21.55
C GLU A 181 18.99 33.15 20.76
N ASP A 182 19.75 33.81 19.87
CA ASP A 182 20.98 33.37 19.21
C ASP A 182 22.04 32.86 20.19
N MET A 183 22.78 31.81 19.81
CA MET A 183 24.26 31.80 19.72
C MET A 183 24.79 30.39 19.40
N GLU A 184 25.28 30.19 18.17
CA GLU A 184 26.41 29.28 17.93
C GLU A 184 27.71 29.97 18.39
N PRO A 185 28.72 29.20 18.83
CA PRO A 185 29.82 28.95 17.90
C PRO A 185 30.41 27.53 17.93
N GLU A 186 30.96 27.17 16.78
CA GLU A 186 31.89 26.06 16.51
C GLU A 186 33.21 26.21 17.28
N GLU A 187 33.82 25.09 17.70
CA GLU A 187 35.29 24.90 17.63
C GLU A 187 35.61 23.43 17.33
N GLU A 188 36.36 23.24 16.25
CA GLU A 188 37.08 22.02 15.84
C GLU A 188 38.27 21.78 16.78
N GLU A 189 38.57 20.54 17.14
CA GLU A 189 39.97 20.07 17.21
C GLU A 189 40.05 18.58 16.83
N GLU A 190 40.84 18.34 15.78
CA GLU A 190 41.33 17.06 15.31
C GLU A 190 42.31 16.44 16.32
N GLU A 191 42.28 15.11 16.49
CA GLU A 191 43.53 14.38 16.77
C GLU A 191 43.53 13.01 16.08
N GLU A 192 44.16 12.98 14.92
CA GLU A 192 44.75 11.80 14.30
C GLU A 192 45.92 11.29 15.17
N VAL A 193 45.90 10.04 15.61
CA VAL A 193 47.15 9.28 15.79
C VAL A 193 46.94 7.82 15.39
N ALA A 194 47.40 7.48 14.18
CA ALA A 194 47.63 6.11 13.73
C ALA A 194 49.00 5.57 14.23
N PRO A 195 49.22 4.24 14.21
CA PRO A 195 50.11 3.48 15.11
C PRO A 195 51.58 3.48 14.63
N PRO A 196 52.54 2.79 15.31
CA PRO A 196 52.95 1.48 14.75
C PRO A 196 53.73 0.46 15.66
N GLN A 197 53.85 -0.75 15.08
CA GLN A 197 54.96 -1.75 15.11
C GLN A 197 54.98 -2.98 16.05
N LYS A 198 55.20 -4.13 15.37
CA LYS A 198 55.73 -5.44 15.80
C LYS A 198 57.02 -5.26 16.62
N THR A 199 57.43 -6.14 17.53
CA THR A 199 58.09 -7.47 17.39
C THR A 199 58.48 -7.93 18.83
N PRO A 200 59.05 -9.11 19.15
CA PRO A 200 59.81 -10.08 18.33
C PRO A 200 59.15 -11.46 18.13
#